data_AF-A0A1B1Y5A2-F1
#
_entry.id   AF-A0A1B1Y5A2-F1
#
_cell.length_a   1.000
_cell.length_b   1.000
_cell.length_c   1.000
_cell.angle_alpha   90.00
_cell.angle_beta   90.00
_cell.angle_gamma   90.00
#
_symmetry.space_group_name_H-M   'P 1'
#
loop_
_entity.id
_entity.type
_entity.pdbx_description
1 polymer ?
#
loop_
_entity_poly.entity_id
_entity_poly.type
_entity_poly.pdbx_seq_one_letter_code
_entity_poly.pdbx_strand_id
1 'polypeptide(L)'
;METTIIITRIFATVYVAFGLGMLISPNFYKEEIGKLLVTPSFIFLSGFLAIIFGVLIVTTHHYWENDWRMIISIFGWIALIKGVLLIIAPEQAQGFRYSLLKPENTKIIAYLLLALGVLFGYFGFIH
;
A
#
# COMPACT_ATOMS: atom_id res chain seq x y z
N MET A 1 13.17 -2.79 16.14
CA MET A 1 13.25 -4.27 16.02
C MET A 1 11.86 -4.88 16.08
N GLU A 2 11.19 -4.94 17.23
CA GLU A 2 9.86 -5.59 17.34
C GLU A 2 8.77 -4.91 16.48
N THR A 3 8.63 -3.59 16.58
CA THR A 3 7.64 -2.84 15.78
C THR A 3 7.87 -2.99 14.28
N THR A 4 9.14 -2.98 13.86
CA THR A 4 9.55 -3.24 12.47
C THR A 4 9.00 -4.59 12.00
N ILE A 5 9.27 -5.66 12.75
CA ILE A 5 8.84 -7.01 12.40
C ILE A 5 7.31 -7.10 12.33
N ILE A 6 6.59 -6.47 13.27
CA ILE A 6 5.13 -6.42 13.26
C ILE A 6 4.62 -5.73 11.98
N ILE A 7 5.16 -4.55 11.63
CA ILE A 7 4.78 -3.82 10.42
C ILE A 7 5.05 -4.67 9.17
N THR A 8 6.22 -5.31 9.10
CA THR A 8 6.59 -6.17 7.97
C THR A 8 5.64 -7.36 7.84
N ARG A 9 5.25 -8.01 8.94
CA ARG A 9 4.28 -9.12 8.94
C ARG A 9 2.91 -8.66 8.46
N ILE A 10 2.45 -7.49 8.90
CA ILE A 10 1.19 -6.91 8.44
C ILE A 10 1.24 -6.67 6.92
N PHE A 11 2.30 -6.04 6.41
CA PHE A 11 2.46 -5.81 4.98
C PHE A 11 2.51 -7.11 4.19
N ALA A 12 3.25 -8.10 4.66
CA ALA A 12 3.31 -9.42 4.05
C ALA A 12 1.93 -10.06 3.91
N THR A 13 1.19 -10.16 5.03
CA THR A 13 -0.14 -10.79 5.05
C THR A 13 -1.13 -10.04 4.17
N VAL A 14 -1.18 -8.71 4.26
CA VAL A 14 -2.12 -7.90 3.46
C VAL A 14 -1.80 -8.01 1.97
N TYR A 15 -0.53 -7.88 1.58
CA TYR A 15 -0.16 -7.87 0.17
C TYR A 15 -0.33 -9.24 -0.49
N VAL A 16 -0.02 -10.32 0.23
CA VAL A 16 -0.30 -11.68 -0.26
C VAL A 16 -1.80 -11.90 -0.43
N ALA A 17 -2.61 -11.52 0.56
CA ALA A 17 -4.07 -11.71 0.51
C ALA A 17 -4.69 -10.93 -0.66
N PHE A 18 -4.33 -9.66 -0.85
CA PHE A 18 -4.83 -8.85 -1.97
C PHE A 18 -4.31 -9.38 -3.32
N GLY A 19 -3.03 -9.72 -3.42
CA GLY A 19 -2.45 -10.27 -4.65
C GLY A 19 -3.13 -11.56 -5.09
N LEU A 20 -3.34 -12.51 -4.16
CA LEU A 20 -4.09 -13.74 -4.45
C LEU A 20 -5.54 -13.45 -4.80
N GLY A 21 -6.22 -12.57 -4.05
CA GLY A 21 -7.60 -12.18 -4.34
C GLY A 21 -7.77 -11.62 -5.74
N MET A 22 -6.86 -10.75 -6.19
CA MET A 22 -6.87 -10.19 -7.53
C MET A 22 -6.61 -11.23 -8.63
N LEU A 23 -5.87 -12.30 -8.37
CA LEU A 23 -5.65 -13.39 -9.32
C LEU A 23 -6.81 -14.38 -9.36
N ILE A 24 -7.39 -14.71 -8.20
CA ILE A 24 -8.49 -15.68 -8.06
C ILE A 24 -9.81 -15.08 -8.56
N SER A 25 -10.05 -13.79 -8.30
CA SER A 25 -11.31 -13.12 -8.63
C SER A 25 -11.08 -11.75 -9.31
N PRO A 26 -10.41 -11.73 -10.49
CA PRO A 26 -9.99 -10.48 -11.13
C PRO A 26 -11.16 -9.55 -11.49
N ASN A 27 -12.30 -10.11 -11.92
CA ASN A 27 -13.47 -9.32 -12.29
C ASN A 27 -14.08 -8.58 -11.08
N PHE A 28 -14.18 -9.28 -9.93
CA PHE A 28 -14.66 -8.69 -8.68
C PHE A 28 -13.78 -7.52 -8.25
N TYR A 29 -12.46 -7.73 -8.17
CA TYR A 29 -11.53 -6.67 -7.75
C TYR A 29 -11.50 -5.50 -8.73
N LYS A 30 -11.57 -5.76 -10.04
CA LYS A 30 -11.61 -4.69 -11.05
C LYS A 30 -12.84 -3.81 -10.87
N GLU A 31 -14.01 -4.40 -10.66
CA GLU A 31 -15.26 -3.67 -10.48
C GLU A 31 -15.26 -2.89 -9.15
N GLU A 32 -14.95 -3.55 -8.04
CA GLU A 32 -15.03 -2.95 -6.71
C GLU A 32 -13.94 -1.89 -6.48
N ILE A 33 -12.69 -2.13 -6.90
CA ILE A 33 -11.64 -1.10 -6.85
C ILE A 33 -12.03 0.09 -7.73
N GLY A 34 -12.65 -0.16 -8.89
CA GLY A 34 -13.17 0.90 -9.75
C GLY A 34 -14.18 1.79 -9.03
N LYS A 35 -15.17 1.20 -8.37
CA LYS A 35 -16.19 1.92 -7.59
C LYS A 35 -15.58 2.71 -6.42
N LEU A 36 -14.66 2.09 -5.67
CA LEU A 36 -13.99 2.71 -4.53
C LEU A 36 -13.17 3.92 -4.96
N LEU A 37 -12.36 3.78 -6.01
CA LEU A 37 -11.49 4.84 -6.48
C LEU A 37 -12.28 6.07 -6.91
N VAL A 38 -13.49 5.93 -7.44
CA VAL A 38 -14.36 7.04 -7.88
C VAL A 38 -15.07 7.75 -6.72
N THR A 39 -15.19 7.11 -5.56
CA THR A 39 -15.93 7.66 -4.41
C THR A 39 -15.10 8.69 -3.63
N PRO A 40 -15.52 9.97 -3.51
CA PRO A 40 -14.78 11.00 -2.79
C PRO A 40 -14.54 10.66 -1.32
N SER A 41 -15.53 10.06 -0.66
CA SER A 41 -15.43 9.63 0.75
C SER A 41 -14.33 8.59 0.96
N PHE A 42 -14.11 7.69 -0.02
CA PHE A 42 -13.03 6.72 0.03
C PHE A 42 -11.66 7.37 -0.16
N ILE A 43 -11.54 8.35 -1.06
CA ILE A 43 -10.30 9.14 -1.21
C ILE A 43 -9.95 9.85 0.10
N PHE A 44 -10.93 10.52 0.71
CA PHE A 44 -10.71 11.22 1.97
C PHE A 44 -10.31 10.27 3.10
N LEU A 45 -11.06 9.16 3.27
CA LEU A 45 -10.76 8.16 4.30
C LEU A 45 -9.39 7.50 4.08
N SER A 46 -9.07 7.13 2.84
CA SER A 46 -7.76 6.52 2.53
C SER A 46 -6.62 7.49 2.73
N GLY A 47 -6.80 8.78 2.44
CA GLY A 47 -5.84 9.84 2.76
C GLY A 47 -5.61 9.96 4.26
N PHE A 48 -6.68 10.03 5.05
CA PHE A 48 -6.62 10.08 6.51
C PHE A 48 -5.90 8.88 7.11
N LEU A 49 -6.27 7.65 6.72
CA LEU A 49 -5.60 6.44 7.17
C LEU A 49 -4.12 6.40 6.75
N ALA A 50 -3.80 6.84 5.52
CA ALA A 50 -2.43 6.88 5.04
C ALA A 50 -1.55 7.84 5.86
N ILE A 51 -2.09 8.98 6.31
CA ILE A 51 -1.37 9.88 7.23
C ILE A 51 -1.15 9.19 8.57
N ILE A 52 -2.17 8.59 9.18
CA ILE A 52 -2.05 7.92 10.49
C ILE A 52 -0.96 6.85 10.43
N PHE A 53 -1.05 5.94 9.47
CA PHE A 53 -0.06 4.87 9.34
C PHE A 53 1.31 5.39 8.92
N GLY A 54 1.37 6.41 8.06
CA GLY A 54 2.62 7.06 7.65
C GLY A 54 3.35 7.69 8.83
N VAL A 55 2.67 8.47 9.67
CA VAL A 55 3.24 9.04 10.90
C VAL A 55 3.68 7.93 11.86
N LEU A 56 2.85 6.91 12.09
CA LEU A 56 3.20 5.79 12.96
C LEU A 56 4.49 5.10 12.49
N ILE A 57 4.61 4.81 11.19
CA ILE A 57 5.80 4.17 10.64
C ILE A 57 7.01 5.11 10.75
N VAL A 58 6.89 6.36 10.31
CA VAL A 58 8.02 7.32 10.32
C VAL A 58 8.54 7.55 11.75
N THR A 59 7.66 7.68 12.73
CA THR A 59 8.04 7.95 14.14
C THR A 59 8.57 6.73 14.88
N THR A 60 8.11 5.53 14.53
CA THR A 60 8.58 4.28 15.15
C THR A 60 9.77 3.67 14.42
N HIS A 61 10.05 4.10 13.19
CA HIS A 61 10.99 3.47 12.29
C HIS A 61 11.96 4.50 11.67
N HIS A 62 12.93 4.96 12.47
CA HIS A 62 13.96 5.92 12.06
C HIS A 62 15.25 5.27 11.55
N TYR A 63 15.16 4.07 10.99
CA TYR A 63 16.34 3.39 10.44
C TYR A 63 16.65 3.94 9.05
N TRP A 64 17.71 4.75 8.97
CA TRP A 64 18.32 5.28 7.75
C TRP A 64 19.69 4.67 7.44
N GLU A 65 20.12 3.72 8.26
CA GLU A 65 21.28 2.88 7.98
C GLU A 65 20.98 1.97 6.78
N ASN A 66 22.04 1.53 6.09
CA ASN A 66 21.97 0.76 4.83
C ASN A 66 21.51 -0.71 5.07
N ASP A 67 20.35 -0.86 5.69
CA ASP A 67 19.71 -2.10 6.12
C ASP A 67 18.33 -2.21 5.43
N TRP A 68 17.80 -3.43 5.25
CA TRP A 68 16.50 -3.71 4.64
C TRP A 68 15.35 -2.93 5.31
N ARG A 69 15.54 -2.61 6.58
CA ARG A 69 14.69 -1.75 7.41
C ARG A 69 14.43 -0.38 6.78
N MET A 70 15.40 0.19 6.05
CA MET A 70 15.23 1.46 5.34
C MET A 70 14.03 1.45 4.37
N ILE A 71 13.72 0.30 3.77
CA ILE A 71 12.55 0.16 2.88
C ILE A 71 11.26 0.51 3.63
N ILE A 72 11.11 0.06 4.88
CA ILE A 72 9.91 0.33 5.68
C ILE A 72 9.81 1.83 6.00
N SER A 73 10.93 2.47 6.32
CA SER A 73 10.99 3.92 6.53
C SER A 73 10.53 4.68 5.28
N ILE A 74 10.98 4.25 4.09
CA ILE A 74 10.58 4.84 2.80
C ILE A 74 9.07 4.65 2.58
N PHE A 75 8.53 3.45 2.83
CA PHE A 75 7.08 3.20 2.75
C PHE A 75 6.28 4.11 3.69
N GLY A 76 6.77 4.35 4.90
CA GLY A 76 6.18 5.29 5.86
C GLY A 76 6.10 6.72 5.30
N TRP A 77 7.20 7.22 4.74
CA TRP A 77 7.24 8.55 4.12
C TRP A 77 6.35 8.66 2.88
N ILE A 78 6.35 7.64 2.02
CA ILE A 78 5.46 7.60 0.84
C ILE A 78 3.98 7.63 1.29
N ALA A 79 3.62 6.83 2.29
CA ALA A 79 2.25 6.80 2.83
C ALA A 79 1.86 8.17 3.41
N LEU A 80 2.76 8.80 4.16
CA LEU A 80 2.54 10.12 4.75
C LEU A 80 2.33 11.20 3.69
N ILE A 81 3.26 11.31 2.73
CA ILE A 81 3.20 12.32 1.66
C ILE A 81 1.93 12.10 0.82
N LYS A 82 1.67 10.85 0.40
CA LYS A 82 0.46 10.50 -0.36
C LYS A 82 -0.80 10.84 0.42
N GLY A 83 -0.84 10.53 1.71
CA GLY A 83 -1.98 10.81 2.58
C GLY A 83 -2.27 12.31 2.67
N VAL A 84 -1.23 13.13 2.86
CA VAL A 84 -1.34 14.59 2.86
C VAL A 84 -1.88 15.09 1.51
N LEU A 85 -1.29 14.64 0.39
CA LEU A 85 -1.73 15.02 -0.95
C LEU A 85 -3.21 14.66 -1.21
N LEU A 86 -3.67 13.50 -0.75
CA LEU A 86 -5.07 13.08 -0.88
C LEU A 86 -6.05 14.01 -0.13
N ILE A 87 -5.61 14.64 0.97
CA ILE A 87 -6.43 15.56 1.77
C ILE A 87 -6.37 16.99 1.23
N ILE A 88 -5.18 17.50 0.91
CA ILE A 88 -5.00 18.90 0.49
C ILE A 88 -5.35 19.13 -0.99
N ALA A 89 -5.20 18.09 -1.82
CA ALA A 89 -5.40 18.16 -3.26
C ALA A 89 -6.19 16.94 -3.78
N PRO A 90 -7.42 16.68 -3.28
CA PRO A 90 -8.19 15.49 -3.63
C PRO A 90 -8.50 15.39 -5.13
N GLU A 91 -8.68 16.53 -5.83
CA GLU A 91 -8.97 16.57 -7.26
C GLU A 91 -7.79 16.05 -8.11
N GLN A 92 -6.55 16.37 -7.73
CA GLN A 92 -5.35 15.90 -8.41
C GLN A 92 -5.18 14.38 -8.26
N ALA A 93 -5.60 13.84 -7.11
CA ALA A 93 -5.61 12.40 -6.87
C ALA A 93 -6.65 11.65 -7.73
N GLN A 94 -7.72 12.33 -8.20
CA GLN A 94 -8.70 11.72 -9.09
C GLN A 94 -8.14 11.47 -10.50
N GLY A 95 -7.14 12.24 -10.95
CA GLY A 95 -6.51 12.05 -12.26
C GLY A 95 -5.82 10.70 -12.43
N PHE A 96 -5.34 10.09 -11.34
CA PHE A 96 -4.65 8.79 -11.35
C PHE A 96 -5.60 7.58 -11.50
N ARG A 97 -6.92 7.79 -11.43
CA ARG A 97 -7.96 6.73 -11.44
C ARG A 97 -7.99 5.93 -12.74
N TYR A 98 -7.89 6.61 -13.88
CA TYR A 98 -8.10 5.98 -15.20
C TYR A 98 -6.91 5.15 -15.67
N SER A 99 -5.71 5.42 -15.17
CA SER A 99 -4.50 4.66 -15.53
C SER A 99 -4.40 3.33 -14.79
N LEU A 100 -4.90 3.24 -13.56
CA LEU A 100 -4.76 2.03 -12.73
C LEU A 100 -5.76 0.92 -13.07
N LEU A 101 -6.91 1.26 -13.65
CA LEU A 101 -8.03 0.33 -13.90
C LEU A 101 -7.97 -0.39 -15.26
N LYS A 102 -6.89 -0.21 -16.03
CA LYS A 102 -6.71 -0.94 -17.30
C LYS A 102 -6.55 -2.45 -17.04
N PRO A 103 -7.14 -3.34 -17.86
CA PRO A 103 -7.09 -4.79 -17.66
C PRO A 103 -5.66 -5.35 -17.62
N GLU A 104 -4.78 -4.79 -18.44
CA GLU A 104 -3.34 -5.08 -18.48
C GLU A 104 -2.65 -4.73 -17.15
N ASN A 105 -3.07 -3.66 -16.49
CA ASN A 105 -2.48 -3.19 -15.24
C ASN A 105 -2.93 -4.02 -14.03
N THR A 106 -4.15 -4.59 -14.05
CA THR A 106 -4.66 -5.39 -12.92
C THR A 106 -3.79 -6.61 -12.63
N LYS A 107 -3.36 -7.33 -13.67
CA LYS A 107 -2.46 -8.50 -13.51
C LYS A 107 -1.07 -8.08 -13.02
N ILE A 108 -0.51 -7.00 -13.59
CA ILE A 108 0.79 -6.47 -13.19
C ILE A 108 0.78 -6.06 -11.72
N ILE A 109 -0.27 -5.37 -11.27
CA ILE A 109 -0.47 -4.97 -9.87
C ILE A 109 -0.58 -6.20 -8.97
N ALA A 110 -1.33 -7.23 -9.37
CA ALA A 110 -1.46 -8.45 -8.59
C ALA A 110 -0.11 -9.17 -8.40
N TYR A 111 0.68 -9.32 -9.46
CA TYR A 111 2.03 -9.90 -9.37
C TYR A 111 2.97 -9.05 -8.52
N LEU A 112 2.92 -7.71 -8.65
CA LEU A 112 3.70 -6.79 -7.82
C LEU A 112 3.34 -6.96 -6.34
N LEU A 113 2.06 -7.00 -5.99
CA LEU A 113 1.60 -7.20 -4.61
C LEU A 113 2.06 -8.54 -4.06
N LEU A 114 1.98 -9.63 -4.84
CA LEU A 114 2.50 -10.92 -4.41
C LEU A 114 4.02 -10.89 -4.20
N ALA A 115 4.78 -10.29 -5.12
CA ALA A 115 6.23 -10.19 -5.00
C ALA A 115 6.64 -9.40 -3.74
N LEU A 116 6.00 -8.26 -3.50
CA LEU A 116 6.22 -7.46 -2.29
C LEU A 116 5.78 -8.21 -1.03
N GLY A 117 4.64 -8.90 -1.08
CA GLY A 117 4.12 -9.69 0.04
C GLY A 117 5.05 -10.83 0.44
N VAL A 118 5.61 -11.56 -0.54
CA VAL A 118 6.61 -12.61 -0.31
C VAL A 118 7.92 -12.03 0.21
N LEU A 119 8.38 -10.90 -0.35
CA LEU A 119 9.57 -10.20 0.10
C LEU A 119 9.45 -9.78 1.58
N PHE A 120 8.36 -9.12 1.94
CA PHE A 120 8.10 -8.77 3.34
C PHE A 120 7.88 -10.02 4.20
N GLY A 121 7.27 -11.07 3.68
CA GLY A 121 7.12 -12.33 4.40
C GLY A 121 8.46 -12.94 4.80
N TYR A 122 9.43 -12.92 3.89
CA TYR A 122 10.79 -13.36 4.18
C TYR A 122 11.43 -12.55 5.33
N PHE A 123 11.38 -11.21 5.26
CA PHE A 123 11.95 -10.36 6.30
C PHE A 123 11.16 -10.30 7.62
N GLY A 124 9.87 -10.65 7.59
CA GLY A 124 9.00 -10.58 8.77
C GLY A 124 8.90 -11.89 9.54
N PHE A 125 9.01 -13.04 8.86
CA PHE A 125 8.82 -14.35 9.48
C PHE A 125 10.09 -15.20 9.55
N ILE A 126 11.06 -14.98 8.65
CA ILE A 126 12.23 -15.86 8.52
C ILE A 126 13.52 -15.17 9.00
N HIS A 127 13.72 -13.90 8.61
CA HIS A 127 14.88 -13.11 9.03
C HIS A 127 14.65 -12.43 10.39
#